data_AF-A0A5P0ZET6-F1
#
_entry.id   AF-A0A5P0ZET6-F1
#
_cell.length_a   1.000
_cell.length_b   1.000
_cell.length_c   1.000
_cell.angle_alpha   90.00
_cell.angle_beta   90.00
_cell.angle_gamma   90.00
#
_symmetry.space_group_name_H-M   'P 1'
#
loop_
_entity.id
_entity.type
_entity.pdbx_description
1 polymer ?
#
loop_
_entity_poly.entity_id
_entity_poly.type
_entity_poly.pdbx_seq_one_letter_code
_entity_poly.pdbx_strand_id
1 'polypeptide(L)'
;MTNKTAILERNVFLERFVTYREVFSEYYKTMSLIDRGEALTYETYSRLTDNFLLNVKNFVKLCESFIEKHNLQNSRIERSLNNYFINLIESLKCMDLDKNTFDKGYLKTAKCKVIKSENSFVKSIGIDLI
;
A
#
# COMPACT_ATOMS: atom_id res chain seq x y z
N MET A 1 -14.93 7.33 24.47
CA MET A 1 -13.56 6.79 24.37
C MET A 1 -12.67 7.54 25.36
N THR A 2 -11.79 6.85 26.08
CA THR A 2 -10.73 7.54 26.84
C THR A 2 -9.57 7.88 25.89
N ASN A 3 -8.81 8.94 26.19
CA ASN A 3 -7.66 9.35 25.38
C ASN A 3 -6.63 8.20 25.24
N LYS A 4 -6.42 7.41 26.30
CA LYS A 4 -5.55 6.22 26.30
C LYS A 4 -6.00 5.16 25.29
N THR A 5 -7.31 4.90 25.18
CA THR A 5 -7.86 3.95 24.21
C THR A 5 -7.63 4.41 22.76
N ALA A 6 -7.85 5.70 22.48
CA ALA A 6 -7.64 6.26 21.14
C ALA A 6 -6.17 6.20 20.69
N ILE A 7 -5.22 6.49 21.60
CA ILE A 7 -3.78 6.38 21.33
C ILE A 7 -3.38 4.93 21.02
N LEU A 8 -3.86 3.96 21.80
CA LEU A 8 -3.56 2.55 21.57
C LEU A 8 -4.09 2.08 20.21
N GLU A 9 -5.33 2.41 19.88
CA GLU A 9 -5.96 2.02 18.61
C GLU A 9 -5.23 2.64 17.40
N ARG A 10 -4.79 3.90 17.51
CA ARG A 10 -3.93 4.55 16.52
C ARG A 10 -2.61 3.81 16.32
N ASN A 11 -1.94 3.43 17.42
CA ASN A 11 -0.65 2.73 17.34
C ASN A 11 -0.80 1.35 16.68
N VAL A 12 -1.84 0.60 17.05
CA VAL A 12 -2.16 -0.69 16.43
C VAL A 12 -2.46 -0.53 14.94
N PHE A 13 -3.19 0.53 14.57
CA PHE A 13 -3.47 0.82 13.17
C PHE A 13 -2.19 1.19 12.39
N LEU A 14 -1.30 2.00 12.97
CA LEU A 14 -0.01 2.34 12.37
C LEU A 14 0.92 1.14 12.22
N GLU A 15 0.96 0.24 13.20
CA GLU A 15 1.71 -1.01 13.13
C GLU A 15 1.22 -1.87 11.96
N ARG A 16 -0.10 -2.06 11.84
CA ARG A 16 -0.72 -2.77 10.71
C ARG A 16 -0.40 -2.10 9.38
N PHE A 17 -0.40 -0.78 9.33
CA PHE A 17 -0.03 -0.03 8.13
C PHE A 17 1.42 -0.32 7.71
N VAL A 18 2.36 -0.34 8.68
CA VAL A 18 3.76 -0.69 8.44
C VAL A 18 3.90 -2.14 7.94
N THR A 19 3.16 -3.08 8.51
CA THR A 19 3.15 -4.48 8.05
C THR A 19 2.70 -4.60 6.60
N TYR A 20 1.59 -3.96 6.21
CA TYR A 20 1.12 -4.00 4.82
C TYR A 20 2.08 -3.30 3.85
N ARG A 21 2.73 -2.21 4.28
CA ARG A 21 3.79 -1.57 3.49
C ARG A 21 4.93 -2.55 3.19
N GLU A 22 5.36 -3.34 4.17
CA GLU A 22 6.39 -4.37 3.96
C GLU A 22 5.94 -5.43 2.99
N VAL A 23 4.69 -5.90 3.10
CA VAL A 23 4.09 -6.83 2.13
C VAL A 23 4.17 -6.27 0.70
N PHE A 24 3.78 -5.01 0.46
CA PHE A 24 3.89 -4.40 -0.87
C PHE A 24 5.34 -4.22 -1.34
N SER A 25 6.28 -3.98 -0.41
CA SER A 25 7.71 -3.96 -0.73
C SER A 25 8.21 -5.32 -1.22
N GLU A 26 7.75 -6.41 -0.60
CA GLU A 26 8.07 -7.77 -1.04
C GLU A 26 7.52 -8.05 -2.44
N TYR A 27 6.32 -7.59 -2.77
CA TYR A 27 5.80 -7.69 -4.15
C TYR A 27 6.75 -7.04 -5.17
N TYR A 28 7.27 -5.84 -4.89
CA TYR A 28 8.23 -5.19 -5.79
C TYR A 28 9.56 -5.94 -5.91
N LYS A 29 10.00 -6.60 -4.83
CA LYS A 29 11.19 -7.46 -4.88
C LYS A 29 10.92 -8.69 -5.75
N THR A 30 9.75 -9.30 -5.60
CA THR A 30 9.32 -10.45 -6.43
C THR A 30 9.21 -10.09 -7.90
N MET A 31 8.73 -8.90 -8.26
CA MET A 31 8.77 -8.42 -9.66
C MET A 31 10.19 -8.48 -10.24
N SER A 32 11.18 -8.07 -9.43
CA SER A 32 12.59 -8.07 -9.84
C SER A 32 13.22 -9.48 -9.87
N LEU A 33 12.65 -10.45 -9.15
CA LEU A 33 13.06 -11.85 -9.19
C LEU A 33 12.51 -12.56 -10.44
N ILE A 34 11.24 -12.30 -10.79
CA ILE A 34 10.62 -12.81 -12.02
C ILE A 34 11.38 -12.31 -13.24
N ASP A 35 11.69 -11.00 -13.28
CA ASP A 35 12.45 -10.38 -14.37
C ASP A 35 13.84 -11.02 -14.61
N ARG A 36 14.47 -11.50 -13.53
CA ARG A 36 15.78 -12.17 -13.59
C ARG A 36 15.70 -13.67 -13.87
N GLY A 37 14.49 -14.23 -13.94
CA GLY A 37 14.29 -15.68 -14.03
C GLY A 37 14.67 -16.43 -12.74
N GLU A 38 14.77 -15.72 -11.60
CA GLU A 38 15.14 -16.25 -10.30
C GLU A 38 13.91 -16.66 -9.45
N ALA A 39 12.70 -16.38 -9.94
CA ALA A 39 11.48 -16.71 -9.24
C ALA A 39 11.16 -18.22 -9.30
N LEU A 40 10.37 -18.70 -8.33
CA LEU A 40 9.83 -20.06 -8.36
C LEU A 40 9.04 -20.29 -9.65
N THR A 41 9.08 -21.50 -10.18
CA THR A 41 8.60 -21.88 -11.52
C THR A 41 7.13 -21.53 -11.81
N TYR A 42 6.34 -21.24 -10.77
CA TYR A 42 4.92 -20.91 -10.85
C TYR A 42 4.58 -19.43 -10.60
N GLU A 43 5.58 -18.59 -10.28
CA GLU A 43 5.34 -17.17 -9.99
C GLU A 43 5.42 -16.35 -11.28
N THR A 44 4.29 -15.83 -11.73
CA THR A 44 4.16 -15.00 -12.95
C THR A 44 3.72 -13.59 -12.61
N TYR A 45 3.92 -12.62 -13.51
CA TYR A 45 3.43 -11.26 -13.29
C TYR A 45 1.91 -11.19 -13.11
N SER A 46 1.14 -12.05 -13.80
CA SER A 46 -0.31 -12.14 -13.62
C SER A 46 -0.67 -12.56 -12.20
N ARG A 47 -0.10 -13.67 -11.73
CA ARG A 47 -0.36 -14.19 -10.37
C ARG A 47 0.10 -13.20 -9.29
N LEU A 48 1.25 -12.56 -9.50
CA LEU A 48 1.76 -11.54 -8.60
C LEU A 48 0.80 -10.34 -8.52
N THR A 49 0.25 -9.91 -9.67
CA THR A 49 -0.73 -8.83 -9.77
C THR A 49 -2.02 -9.16 -9.01
N ASP A 50 -2.57 -10.36 -9.22
CA ASP A 50 -3.80 -10.81 -8.55
C ASP A 50 -3.61 -10.83 -7.02
N ASN A 51 -2.48 -11.38 -6.57
CA ASN A 51 -2.14 -11.44 -5.15
C ASN A 51 -1.93 -10.03 -4.55
N PHE A 52 -1.29 -9.13 -5.30
CA PHE A 52 -1.10 -7.74 -4.87
C PHE A 52 -2.46 -7.04 -4.71
N LEU A 53 -3.34 -7.13 -5.70
CA LEU A 53 -4.66 -6.49 -5.67
C LEU A 53 -5.55 -7.04 -4.55
N LEU A 54 -5.47 -8.36 -4.29
CA LEU A 54 -6.16 -8.97 -3.14
C LEU A 54 -5.68 -8.36 -1.82
N ASN A 55 -4.36 -8.18 -1.65
CA ASN A 55 -3.80 -7.56 -0.45
C ASN A 55 -4.16 -6.07 -0.33
N VAL A 56 -4.16 -5.32 -1.44
CA VAL A 56 -4.68 -3.94 -1.45
C VAL A 56 -6.13 -3.91 -0.98
N LYS A 57 -6.99 -4.77 -1.53
CA LYS A 57 -8.42 -4.84 -1.15
C LYS A 57 -8.61 -5.16 0.34
N ASN A 58 -7.85 -6.12 0.86
CA ASN A 58 -7.91 -6.47 2.28
C ASN A 58 -7.44 -5.32 3.17
N PHE A 59 -6.41 -4.61 2.73
CA PHE A 59 -5.90 -3.47 3.47
C PHE A 59 -6.84 -2.27 3.45
N VAL A 60 -7.44 -1.97 2.29
CA VAL A 60 -8.49 -0.93 2.15
C VAL A 60 -9.61 -1.16 3.16
N LYS A 61 -10.12 -2.39 3.27
CA LYS A 61 -11.19 -2.70 4.25
C LYS A 61 -10.79 -2.43 5.70
N LEU A 62 -9.54 -2.76 6.06
CA LEU A 62 -9.00 -2.50 7.40
C LEU A 62 -8.92 -1.00 7.65
N CYS A 63 -8.48 -0.24 6.66
CA CYS A 63 -8.39 1.21 6.69
C CYS A 63 -9.77 1.87 6.78
N GLU A 64 -10.73 1.46 5.96
CA GLU A 64 -12.12 1.95 6.00
C GLU A 64 -12.75 1.71 7.37
N SER A 65 -12.54 0.52 7.95
CA SER A 65 -13.03 0.20 9.30
C SER A 65 -12.46 1.17 10.36
N PHE A 66 -11.20 1.59 10.23
CA PHE A 66 -10.59 2.59 11.12
C PHE A 66 -11.17 3.99 10.86
N ILE A 67 -11.30 4.39 9.60
CA ILE A 67 -11.87 5.68 9.21
C ILE A 67 -13.30 5.83 9.75
N GLU A 68 -14.13 4.80 9.56
CA GLU A 68 -15.51 4.79 10.04
C GLU A 68 -15.61 4.85 11.56
N LYS A 69 -14.84 4.00 12.26
CA LYS A 69 -14.84 3.93 13.72
C LYS A 69 -14.49 5.27 14.38
N HIS A 70 -13.62 6.05 13.74
CA HIS A 70 -13.15 7.34 14.27
C HIS A 70 -13.82 8.55 13.61
N ASN A 71 -14.86 8.35 12.79
CA ASN A 71 -15.56 9.41 12.05
C ASN A 71 -14.63 10.30 11.21
N LEU A 72 -13.66 9.69 10.53
CA LEU A 72 -12.63 10.36 9.74
C LEU A 72 -13.00 10.47 8.25
N GLN A 73 -14.27 10.27 7.89
CA GLN A 73 -14.73 10.41 6.51
C GLN A 73 -14.57 11.86 6.05
N ASN A 74 -14.21 12.04 4.78
CA ASN A 74 -13.87 13.31 4.14
C ASN A 74 -12.67 14.05 4.79
N SER A 75 -11.98 13.42 5.74
CA SER A 75 -10.84 14.02 6.42
C SER A 75 -9.61 14.09 5.53
N ARG A 76 -8.58 14.80 6.00
CA ARG A 76 -7.26 14.77 5.36
C ARG A 76 -6.60 13.40 5.47
N ILE A 77 -6.86 12.65 6.56
CA ILE A 77 -6.35 11.29 6.76
C ILE A 77 -6.89 10.36 5.66
N GLU A 78 -8.20 10.34 5.46
CA GLU A 78 -8.85 9.51 4.42
C GLU A 78 -8.34 9.87 3.03
N ARG A 79 -8.30 11.16 2.68
CA ARG A 79 -7.79 11.61 1.37
C ARG A 79 -6.33 11.21 1.15
N SER A 80 -5.48 11.32 2.17
CA SER A 80 -4.07 10.94 2.08
C SER A 80 -3.91 9.42 1.90
N LEU A 81 -4.77 8.64 2.55
CA LEU A 81 -4.81 7.19 2.46
C LEU A 81 -5.31 6.71 1.09
N ASN A 82 -6.36 7.34 0.55
CA ASN A 82 -6.84 7.08 -0.81
C ASN A 82 -5.75 7.36 -1.85
N ASN A 83 -5.02 8.46 -1.71
CA ASN A 83 -3.88 8.77 -2.59
C ASN A 83 -2.77 7.72 -2.49
N TYR A 84 -2.52 7.16 -1.30
CA TYR A 84 -1.58 6.05 -1.14
C TYR A 84 -2.04 4.79 -1.88
N PHE A 85 -3.32 4.42 -1.76
CA PHE A 85 -3.88 3.26 -2.48
C PHE A 85 -3.88 3.44 -4.00
N ILE A 86 -4.22 4.64 -4.50
CA ILE A 86 -4.13 4.96 -5.93
C ILE A 86 -2.69 4.74 -6.40
N ASN A 87 -1.70 5.30 -5.72
CA ASN A 87 -0.30 5.13 -6.10
C ASN A 87 0.19 3.67 -6.03
N LEU A 88 -0.31 2.87 -5.07
CA LEU A 88 -0.03 1.43 -5.02
C LEU A 88 -0.56 0.71 -6.26
N ILE A 89 -1.83 0.95 -6.62
CA ILE A 89 -2.44 0.31 -7.80
C ILE A 89 -1.76 0.80 -9.09
N GLU A 90 -1.48 2.09 -9.20
CA GLU A 90 -0.78 2.66 -10.35
C GLU A 90 0.61 2.06 -10.54
N SER A 91 1.28 1.63 -9.47
CA SER A 91 2.60 1.00 -9.57
C SER A 91 2.60 -0.27 -10.41
N LEU A 92 1.47 -0.98 -10.49
CA LEU A 92 1.32 -2.20 -11.29
C LEU A 92 1.39 -1.93 -12.80
N LYS A 93 1.20 -0.68 -13.23
CA LYS A 93 1.36 -0.27 -14.64
C LYS A 93 2.80 -0.45 -15.16
N CYS A 94 3.77 -0.79 -14.30
CA CYS A 94 5.11 -1.20 -14.74
C CYS A 94 5.14 -2.59 -15.40
N MET A 95 4.07 -3.39 -15.28
CA MET A 95 4.00 -4.73 -15.86
C MET A 95 3.11 -4.72 -17.09
N ASP A 96 3.60 -5.31 -18.19
CA ASP A 96 2.80 -5.70 -19.35
C ASP A 96 2.57 -7.21 -19.24
N LEU A 97 1.35 -7.58 -18.83
CA LEU A 97 0.96 -8.97 -18.59
C LEU A 97 0.88 -9.79 -19.88
N ASP A 98 0.50 -9.16 -21.00
CA ASP A 98 0.35 -9.83 -22.29
C ASP A 98 1.71 -10.17 -22.89
N LYS A 99 2.68 -9.27 -22.74
CA LYS A 99 4.05 -9.49 -23.22
C LYS A 99 4.95 -10.12 -22.17
N ASN A 100 4.48 -10.30 -20.94
CA ASN A 100 5.26 -10.71 -19.77
C ASN A 100 6.54 -9.87 -19.61
N THR A 101 6.42 -8.54 -19.79
CA THR A 101 7.55 -7.60 -19.69
C THR A 101 7.38 -6.62 -18.53
N PHE A 102 8.49 -6.02 -18.12
CA PHE A 102 8.59 -5.22 -16.91
C PHE A 102 9.42 -3.95 -17.13
N ASP A 103 8.83 -2.79 -16.82
CA ASP A 103 9.50 -1.48 -16.89
C ASP A 103 10.06 -1.07 -15.52
N LYS A 104 11.37 -1.30 -15.36
CA LYS A 104 12.15 -0.88 -14.18
C LYS A 104 12.12 0.63 -13.92
N GLY A 105 12.13 1.44 -14.99
CA GLY A 105 12.13 2.89 -14.90
C GLY A 105 10.80 3.41 -14.36
N TYR A 106 9.70 2.85 -14.87
CA TYR A 106 8.36 3.12 -14.35
C TYR A 106 8.24 2.69 -12.88
N LEU A 107 8.67 1.46 -12.54
CA LEU A 107 8.58 0.98 -11.17
C LEU A 107 9.32 1.91 -10.20
N LYS A 108 10.54 2.35 -10.54
CA LYS A 108 11.30 3.29 -9.69
C LYS A 108 10.51 4.57 -9.43
N THR A 109 9.92 5.13 -10.48
CA THR A 109 9.09 6.34 -10.39
C THR A 109 7.84 6.12 -9.55
N ALA A 110 7.15 5.00 -9.76
CA ALA A 110 5.95 4.63 -9.00
C ALA A 110 6.28 4.42 -7.51
N LYS A 111 7.36 3.72 -7.18
CA LYS A 111 7.84 3.56 -5.79
C LYS A 111 8.09 4.90 -5.13
N CYS A 112 8.69 5.86 -5.83
CA CYS A 112 8.86 7.22 -5.29
C CYS A 112 7.51 7.90 -5.01
N LYS A 113 6.49 7.72 -5.86
CA LYS A 113 5.14 8.24 -5.59
C LYS A 113 4.51 7.57 -4.37
N VAL A 114 4.59 6.24 -4.28
CA VAL A 114 4.09 5.46 -3.14
C VAL A 114 4.70 5.96 -1.83
N ILE A 115 6.03 6.10 -1.77
CA ILE A 115 6.76 6.60 -0.59
C ILE A 115 6.34 8.04 -0.25
N LYS A 116 6.13 8.91 -1.26
CA LYS A 116 5.67 10.28 -1.01
C LYS A 116 4.25 10.29 -0.41
N SER A 117 3.32 9.49 -0.94
CA SER A 117 1.97 9.39 -0.38
C SER A 117 1.94 8.72 1.00
N GLU A 118 2.81 7.73 1.24
CA GLU A 118 2.99 7.12 2.55
C GLU A 118 3.40 8.16 3.60
N ASN A 119 4.43 8.94 3.30
CA ASN A 119 4.89 10.01 4.18
C ASN A 119 3.81 11.08 4.42
N SER A 120 3.03 11.41 3.39
CA SER A 120 1.89 12.33 3.53
C SER A 120 0.83 11.77 4.49
N PHE A 121 0.54 10.48 4.37
CA PHE A 121 -0.40 9.79 5.24
C PHE A 121 0.08 9.75 6.70
N VAL A 122 1.31 9.31 6.93
CA VAL A 122 1.92 9.24 8.28
C VAL A 122 1.97 10.63 8.94
N LYS A 123 2.19 11.69 8.15
CA LYS A 123 2.09 13.07 8.66
C LYS A 123 0.66 13.47 9.01
N SER A 124 -0.33 13.12 8.19
CA SER A 124 -1.74 13.47 8.44
C SER A 124 -2.27 12.87 9.74
N ILE A 125 -1.98 11.59 10.00
CA ILE A 125 -2.38 10.92 11.24
C ILE A 125 -1.60 11.40 12.46
N GLY A 126 -0.43 12.01 12.24
CA GLY A 126 0.38 12.67 13.27
C GLY A 126 -0.15 14.03 13.73
N ILE A 127 -0.84 14.75 12.84
CA ILE A 127 -1.27 16.14 13.05
C ILE A 127 -2.75 16.22 13.46
N ASP A 128 -3.63 15.40 12.89
CA ASP A 128 -5.09 15.56 13.02
C ASP A 128 -5.71 14.88 14.27
N LEU A 129 -4.88 14.36 15.19
CA LEU A 129 -5.31 13.63 16.40
C LEU A 129 -4.68 14.18 17.70
N ILE A 130 -4.24 15.45 17.69
CA ILE A 130 -3.74 16.20 18.86
C ILE A 130 -4.70 17.33 19.19
#